data_AF-A0A8V0YIZ2-F1
#
_entry.id   AF-A0A8V0YIZ2-F1
#
_cell.length_a   1.000
_cell.length_b   1.000
_cell.length_c   1.000
_cell.angle_alpha   90.00
_cell.angle_beta   90.00
_cell.angle_gamma   90.00
#
_symmetry.space_group_name_H-M   'P 1'
#
loop_
_entity.id
_entity.type
_entity.pdbx_description
1 polymer ?
#
loop_
_entity_poly.entity_id
_entity_poly.type
_entity_poly.pdbx_seq_one_letter_code
_entity_poly.pdbx_strand_id
1 'polypeptide(L)'
;MATMLPAEWIKNWEKGGRNEFLQLCRALSEDKSHDSLSFRDIQQALYELSSHVVRGNLKHEHASGVLADIIEFREDMPSILADAFCILDIETSCLEEKTKRDCFTQLVLSCLCKTFSGIQELDGQTTLSCRKVAALLFSKGFLDGGRM
;
A
#
# COMPACT_ATOMS: atom_id res chain seq x y z
N MET A 1 -3.09 -13.83 -15.29
CA MET A 1 -3.67 -14.05 -13.94
C MET A 1 -4.37 -12.74 -13.58
N ALA A 2 -5.69 -12.79 -13.46
CA ALA A 2 -6.54 -11.60 -13.44
C ALA A 2 -7.30 -11.54 -12.11
N THR A 3 -6.61 -11.13 -11.05
CA THR A 3 -7.29 -10.60 -9.87
C THR A 3 -7.52 -9.11 -10.13
N MET A 4 -8.41 -8.83 -11.09
CA MET A 4 -8.89 -7.47 -11.29
C MET A 4 -9.77 -7.15 -10.09
N LEU A 5 -9.25 -6.29 -9.21
CA LEU A 5 -10.01 -5.71 -8.12
C LEU A 5 -11.29 -5.13 -8.76
N PRO A 6 -12.47 -5.72 -8.50
CA PRO A 6 -13.61 -5.46 -9.36
C PRO A 6 -14.00 -4.00 -9.19
N ALA A 7 -14.15 -3.30 -10.32
CA ALA A 7 -14.35 -1.84 -10.31
C ALA A 7 -15.59 -1.41 -9.51
N GLU A 8 -16.55 -2.33 -9.32
CA GLU A 8 -17.69 -2.15 -8.43
C GLU A 8 -17.30 -1.98 -6.95
N TRP A 9 -16.24 -2.64 -6.47
CA TRP A 9 -15.74 -2.46 -5.10
C TRP A 9 -15.17 -1.06 -4.92
N ILE A 10 -14.42 -0.57 -5.91
CA ILE A 10 -13.88 0.79 -5.89
C ILE A 10 -15.02 1.82 -5.96
N LYS A 11 -16.04 1.60 -6.81
CA LYS A 11 -17.21 2.49 -6.92
C LYS A 11 -18.10 2.47 -5.67
N ASN A 12 -18.22 1.32 -5.01
CA ASN A 12 -19.04 1.14 -3.81
C ASN A 12 -18.17 1.00 -2.54
N TRP A 13 -17.00 1.65 -2.52
CA TRP A 13 -16.01 1.43 -1.47
C TRP A 13 -16.56 1.66 -0.06
N GLU A 14 -17.27 2.76 0.15
CA GLU A 14 -17.90 3.10 1.44
C GLU A 14 -19.16 2.27 1.75
N LYS A 15 -19.82 1.70 0.72
CA LYS A 15 -21.04 0.90 0.89
C LYS A 15 -20.77 -0.55 1.28
N GLY A 16 -19.55 -1.04 1.02
CA GLY A 16 -19.19 -2.44 1.28
C GLY A 16 -17.88 -2.89 0.62
N GLY A 17 -17.41 -2.20 -0.42
CA GLY A 17 -16.19 -2.58 -1.14
C GLY A 17 -14.95 -2.65 -0.24
N ARG A 18 -14.83 -1.77 0.77
CA ARG A 18 -13.79 -1.86 1.81
C ARG A 18 -13.81 -3.22 2.53
N ASN A 19 -14.99 -3.67 2.92
CA ASN A 19 -15.13 -4.88 3.74
C ASN A 19 -14.84 -6.14 2.91
N GLU A 20 -15.32 -6.16 1.66
CA GLU A 20 -15.00 -7.23 0.69
C GLU A 20 -13.49 -7.35 0.46
N PHE A 21 -12.80 -6.21 0.28
CA PHE A 21 -11.35 -6.20 0.11
C PHE A 21 -10.61 -6.69 1.36
N LEU A 22 -11.03 -6.25 2.55
CA LEU A 22 -10.46 -6.74 3.80
C LEU A 22 -10.64 -8.24 3.99
N GLN A 23 -11.81 -8.79 3.64
CA GLN A 23 -12.06 -10.23 3.68
C GLN A 23 -11.19 -10.98 2.68
N LEU A 24 -11.02 -10.46 1.46
CA LEU A 24 -10.11 -11.05 0.48
C LEU A 24 -8.68 -11.09 1.02
N CYS A 25 -8.16 -9.97 1.54
CA CYS A 25 -6.83 -9.92 2.13
C CYS A 25 -6.69 -10.86 3.33
N ARG A 26 -7.71 -10.98 4.19
CA ARG A 26 -7.72 -11.95 5.30
C ARG A 26 -7.66 -13.38 4.79
N ALA A 27 -8.52 -13.75 3.85
CA ALA A 27 -8.52 -15.09 3.27
C ALA A 27 -7.16 -15.46 2.64
N LEU A 28 -6.55 -14.52 1.90
CA LEU A 28 -5.21 -14.68 1.33
C LEU A 28 -4.10 -14.76 2.39
N SER A 29 -4.31 -14.15 3.56
CA SER A 29 -3.36 -14.17 4.69
C SER A 29 -3.47 -15.43 5.54
N GLU A 30 -4.69 -15.92 5.73
CA GLU A 30 -5.02 -17.09 6.54
C GLU A 30 -4.79 -18.42 5.79
N ASP A 31 -4.63 -18.38 4.47
CA ASP A 31 -4.30 -19.56 3.69
C ASP A 31 -2.94 -20.12 4.15
N LYS A 32 -3.02 -21.19 4.96
CA LYS A 32 -1.86 -21.85 5.59
C LYS A 32 -1.00 -22.62 4.58
N SER A 33 -1.43 -22.71 3.32
CA SER A 33 -0.56 -23.17 2.26
C SER A 33 0.42 -22.02 2.05
N HIS A 34 1.61 -22.14 2.64
CA HIS A 34 2.76 -21.23 2.45
C HIS A 34 3.28 -21.27 1.00
N ASP A 35 2.37 -21.34 0.03
CA ASP A 35 2.65 -21.36 -1.37
C ASP A 35 3.01 -19.94 -1.81
N SER A 36 4.00 -19.85 -2.70
CA SER A 36 4.49 -18.56 -3.20
C SER A 36 3.39 -17.76 -3.93
N LEU A 37 2.31 -18.43 -4.30
CA LEU A 37 1.12 -17.86 -4.92
C LEU A 37 0.38 -16.90 -3.99
N SER A 38 0.04 -17.30 -2.75
CA SER A 38 -0.72 -16.46 -1.81
C SER A 38 -0.02 -15.13 -1.49
N PHE A 39 1.32 -15.15 -1.45
CA PHE A 39 2.14 -13.94 -1.31
C PHE A 39 2.00 -12.99 -2.52
N ARG A 40 2.09 -13.53 -3.74
CA ARG A 40 1.93 -12.72 -4.96
C ARG A 40 0.51 -12.21 -5.10
N ASP A 41 -0.48 -13.00 -4.72
CA ASP A 41 -1.89 -12.60 -4.79
C ASP A 41 -2.17 -11.42 -3.84
N ILE A 42 -1.66 -11.46 -2.61
CA ILE A 42 -1.84 -10.34 -1.69
C ILE A 42 -1.02 -9.12 -2.10
N GLN A 43 0.22 -9.31 -2.58
CA GLN A 43 1.01 -8.23 -3.18
C GLN A 43 0.26 -7.55 -4.33
N GLN A 44 -0.30 -8.35 -5.24
CA GLN A 44 -1.06 -7.87 -6.39
C GLN A 44 -2.29 -7.10 -5.94
N ALA A 45 -3.03 -7.59 -4.94
CA ALA A 45 -4.19 -6.90 -4.40
C ALA A 45 -3.84 -5.53 -3.80
N LEU A 46 -2.75 -5.45 -3.02
CA LEU A 46 -2.25 -4.19 -2.44
C LEU A 46 -1.79 -3.21 -3.53
N TYR A 47 -1.08 -3.72 -4.54
CA TYR A 47 -0.67 -2.97 -5.72
C TYR A 47 -1.89 -2.40 -6.47
N GLU A 48 -2.89 -3.23 -6.78
CA GLU A 48 -4.08 -2.81 -7.54
C GLU A 48 -4.85 -1.72 -6.79
N LEU A 49 -5.07 -1.88 -5.47
CA LEU A 49 -5.73 -0.88 -4.65
C LEU A 49 -5.01 0.47 -4.71
N SER A 50 -3.69 0.42 -4.60
CA SER A 50 -2.83 1.60 -4.60
C SER A 50 -2.76 2.24 -5.99
N SER A 51 -2.76 1.43 -7.05
CA SER A 51 -2.88 1.87 -8.43
C SER A 51 -4.20 2.62 -8.67
N HIS A 52 -5.32 2.15 -8.10
CA HIS A 52 -6.59 2.88 -8.16
C HIS A 52 -6.52 4.27 -7.51
N VAL A 53 -5.71 4.45 -6.47
CA VAL A 53 -5.48 5.77 -5.85
C VAL A 53 -4.66 6.68 -6.77
N VAL A 54 -3.57 6.15 -7.32
CA VAL A 54 -2.72 6.89 -8.28
C VAL A 54 -3.50 7.30 -9.52
N ARG A 55 -4.41 6.44 -9.98
CA ARG A 55 -5.32 6.70 -11.10
C ARG A 55 -6.46 7.66 -10.76
N GLY A 56 -6.62 8.05 -9.49
CA GLY A 56 -7.67 8.95 -9.02
C GLY A 56 -9.05 8.32 -8.87
N ASN A 57 -9.16 6.99 -8.92
CA ASN A 57 -10.43 6.28 -8.73
C ASN A 57 -10.81 6.10 -7.26
N LEU A 58 -9.83 6.12 -6.36
CA LEU A 58 -10.01 5.98 -4.92
C LEU A 58 -9.20 7.05 -4.18
N LYS A 59 -9.73 7.57 -3.07
CA LYS A 59 -8.99 8.54 -2.24
C LYS A 59 -7.90 7.84 -1.43
N HIS A 60 -6.75 8.50 -1.28
CA HIS A 60 -5.63 7.98 -0.49
C HIS A 60 -5.99 7.73 0.99
N GLU A 61 -6.89 8.54 1.56
CA GLU A 61 -7.37 8.36 2.94
C GLU A 61 -8.07 7.01 3.16
N HIS A 62 -8.81 6.57 2.13
CA HIS A 62 -9.61 5.35 2.16
C HIS A 62 -8.73 4.11 1.99
N ALA A 63 -7.80 4.16 1.03
CA ALA A 63 -6.83 3.11 0.84
C ALA A 63 -5.90 2.99 2.05
N SER A 64 -5.34 4.10 2.55
CA SER A 64 -4.45 4.08 3.73
C SER A 64 -5.12 3.53 4.99
N GLY A 65 -6.43 3.73 5.17
CA GLY A 65 -7.16 3.12 6.28
C GLY A 65 -7.15 1.59 6.19
N VAL A 66 -7.50 1.05 5.03
CA VAL A 66 -7.55 -0.40 4.79
C VAL A 66 -6.16 -1.04 4.78
N LEU A 67 -5.17 -0.36 4.19
CA LEU A 67 -3.79 -0.82 4.22
C LEU A 67 -3.26 -0.90 5.66
N ALA A 68 -3.62 0.07 6.51
CA ALA A 68 -3.28 0.05 7.93
C ALA A 68 -3.92 -1.13 8.68
N ASP A 69 -5.18 -1.48 8.37
CA ASP A 69 -5.80 -2.68 8.94
C ASP A 69 -5.10 -3.97 8.48
N ILE A 70 -4.67 -4.04 7.20
CA ILE A 70 -4.06 -5.24 6.61
C ILE A 70 -2.65 -5.51 7.14
N ILE A 71 -1.85 -4.47 7.39
CA ILE A 71 -0.51 -4.66 7.95
C ILE A 71 -0.53 -5.30 9.35
N GLU A 72 -1.66 -5.20 10.06
CA GLU A 72 -1.86 -5.83 11.37
C GLU A 72 -2.23 -7.33 11.25
N PHE A 73 -2.50 -7.84 10.05
CA PHE A 73 -2.88 -9.25 9.87
C PHE A 73 -1.70 -10.21 10.10
N ARG A 74 -0.47 -9.83 9.71
CA ARG A 74 0.75 -10.64 9.87
C ARG A 74 2.01 -9.77 9.82
N GLU A 75 3.09 -10.27 10.42
CA GLU A 75 4.39 -9.59 10.49
C GLU A 75 5.08 -9.38 9.12
N ASP A 76 4.91 -10.30 8.16
CA ASP A 76 5.49 -10.13 6.82
C ASP A 76 4.75 -9.11 5.95
N MET A 77 3.51 -8.76 6.30
CA MET A 77 2.64 -7.93 5.48
C MET A 77 3.20 -6.54 5.13
N PRO A 78 3.80 -5.79 6.07
CA PRO A 78 4.49 -4.54 5.74
C PRO A 78 5.61 -4.73 4.70
N SER A 79 6.27 -5.89 4.65
CA SER A 79 7.27 -6.20 3.62
C SER A 79 6.64 -6.43 2.25
N ILE A 80 5.48 -7.08 2.20
CA ILE A 80 4.72 -7.27 0.95
C ILE A 80 4.22 -5.93 0.40
N LEU A 81 3.67 -5.09 1.29
CA LEU A 81 3.20 -3.76 0.95
C LEU A 81 4.33 -2.87 0.42
N ALA A 82 5.50 -2.91 1.07
CA ALA A 82 6.66 -2.16 0.63
C ALA A 82 7.12 -2.58 -0.77
N ASP A 83 7.04 -3.87 -1.10
CA ASP A 83 7.39 -4.37 -2.44
C ASP A 83 6.37 -3.91 -3.50
N ALA A 84 5.06 -3.98 -3.19
CA ALA A 84 4.00 -3.44 -4.05
C ALA A 84 4.16 -1.93 -4.31
N PHE A 85 4.47 -1.15 -3.27
CA PHE A 85 4.76 0.28 -3.40
C PHE A 85 6.03 0.55 -4.20
N CYS A 86 7.07 -0.28 -4.08
CA CYS A 86 8.27 -0.14 -4.90
C CYS A 86 7.97 -0.29 -6.39
N ILE A 87 7.16 -1.29 -6.76
CA ILE A 87 6.73 -1.50 -8.15
C ILE A 87 5.92 -0.29 -8.66
N LEU A 88 4.94 0.16 -7.87
CA LEU A 88 4.15 1.36 -8.18
C LEU A 88 5.01 2.62 -8.29
N ASP A 89 6.01 2.77 -7.43
CA ASP A 89 6.93 3.90 -7.47
C ASP A 89 7.74 3.92 -8.77
N ILE A 90 8.20 2.76 -9.24
CA ILE A 90 8.90 2.62 -10.53
C ILE A 90 7.95 3.00 -11.67
N GLU A 91 6.73 2.46 -11.69
CA GLU A 91 5.76 2.73 -12.75
C GLU A 91 5.35 4.20 -12.79
N THR A 92 5.05 4.78 -11.62
CA THR A 92 4.71 6.20 -11.52
C THR A 92 5.89 7.12 -11.78
N SER A 93 7.12 6.67 -11.53
CA SER A 93 8.34 7.40 -11.89
C SER A 93 8.54 7.48 -13.40
N CYS A 94 8.08 6.48 -14.15
CA CYS A 94 8.10 6.48 -15.62
C CYS A 94 7.01 7.35 -16.24
N LEU A 95 5.99 7.75 -15.47
CA LEU A 95 4.94 8.65 -15.94
C LEU A 95 5.40 10.11 -15.80
N GLU A 96 5.40 10.86 -16.91
CA GLU A 96 5.67 12.31 -16.92
C GLU A 96 4.55 13.15 -16.23
N GLU A 97 3.47 12.50 -15.81
CA GLU A 97 2.30 13.13 -15.17
C GLU A 97 2.55 13.43 -13.69
N LYS A 98 2.97 14.68 -13.41
CA LYS A 98 3.20 15.22 -12.06
C LYS A 98 2.06 14.91 -11.07
N THR A 99 0.81 14.93 -11.51
CA THR A 99 -0.38 14.69 -10.67
C THR A 99 -0.47 13.26 -10.14
N LYS A 100 -0.11 12.24 -10.93
CA LYS A 100 -0.17 10.83 -10.51
C LYS A 100 0.91 10.53 -9.46
N ARG A 101 2.10 11.11 -9.64
CA ARG A 101 3.18 11.02 -8.64
C ARG A 101 2.78 11.66 -7.31
N ASP A 102 2.14 12.84 -7.36
CA ASP A 102 1.67 13.50 -6.13
C ASP A 102 0.63 12.65 -5.39
N CYS A 103 -0.34 12.06 -6.11
CA CYS A 103 -1.31 11.12 -5.52
C CYS A 103 -0.63 9.89 -4.90
N PHE A 104 0.37 9.31 -5.56
CA PHE A 104 1.15 8.21 -5.00
C PHE A 104 1.87 8.63 -3.71
N THR A 105 2.54 9.78 -3.73
CA THR A 105 3.25 10.28 -2.54
C THR A 105 2.29 10.54 -1.38
N GLN A 106 1.13 11.13 -1.62
CA GLN A 106 0.10 11.33 -0.59
C GLN A 106 -0.41 10.01 0.01
N LEU A 107 -0.56 8.97 -0.81
CA LEU A 107 -0.92 7.63 -0.35
C LEU A 107 0.16 7.04 0.55
N VAL A 108 1.41 7.04 0.08
CA VAL A 108 2.54 6.50 0.84
C VAL A 108 2.71 7.24 2.16
N LEU A 109 2.61 8.57 2.15
CA LEU A 109 2.68 9.41 3.35
C LEU A 109 1.56 9.09 4.35
N SER A 110 0.32 8.99 3.87
CA SER A 110 -0.84 8.68 4.71
C SER A 110 -0.78 7.27 5.30
N CYS A 111 -0.31 6.30 4.51
CA CYS A 111 -0.10 4.94 4.97
C CYS A 111 1.00 4.89 6.03
N LEU A 112 2.18 5.46 5.74
CA LEU A 112 3.30 5.53 6.67
C LEU A 112 2.94 6.24 7.96
N CYS A 113 2.20 7.35 7.91
CA CYS A 113 1.83 8.10 9.11
C CYS A 113 0.94 7.26 10.04
N LYS A 114 -0.06 6.56 9.49
CA LYS A 114 -0.94 5.66 10.26
C LYS A 114 -0.17 4.46 10.82
N THR A 115 0.74 3.90 10.02
CA THR A 115 1.59 2.78 10.45
C THR A 115 2.62 3.20 11.49
N PHE A 116 3.22 4.38 11.38
CA PHE A 116 4.31 4.87 12.24
C PHE A 116 3.83 5.48 13.56
N SER A 117 2.59 6.00 13.60
CA SER A 117 2.01 6.59 14.82
C SER A 117 1.89 5.59 15.99
N GLY A 118 1.96 4.28 15.73
CA GLY A 118 1.98 3.23 16.76
C GLY A 118 3.36 2.64 17.06
N ILE A 119 4.42 3.04 16.35
CA ILE A 119 5.74 2.40 16.43
C ILE A 119 6.70 3.28 17.24
N GLN A 120 6.48 3.39 18.56
CA GLN A 120 7.49 3.94 19.47
C GLN A 120 8.55 2.88 19.86
N GLU A 121 8.28 1.58 19.68
CA GLU A 121 9.22 0.49 19.97
C GLU A 121 8.89 -0.76 19.12
N LEU A 122 9.35 -0.90 17.86
CA LEU A 122 9.22 -2.19 17.17
C LEU A 122 10.46 -2.61 16.36
N ASP A 123 10.87 -3.83 16.70
CA ASP A 123 11.66 -4.87 16.04
C ASP A 123 12.22 -4.60 14.62
N GLY A 124 13.46 -5.07 14.40
CA GLY A 124 14.34 -4.74 13.27
C GLY A 124 13.79 -5.01 11.86
N GLN A 125 12.76 -5.86 11.73
CA GLN A 125 12.12 -6.19 10.45
C GLN A 125 11.10 -5.13 9.99
N THR A 126 10.22 -4.64 10.87
CA THR A 126 9.30 -3.54 10.55
C THR A 126 10.08 -2.27 10.23
N THR A 127 11.21 -2.05 10.90
CA THR A 127 12.14 -0.97 10.58
C THR A 127 12.73 -1.09 9.18
N LEU A 128 12.95 -2.30 8.65
CA LEU A 128 13.54 -2.50 7.33
C LEU A 128 12.58 -2.13 6.20
N SER A 129 11.31 -2.53 6.29
CA SER A 129 10.29 -2.16 5.31
C SER A 129 9.97 -0.67 5.38
N CYS A 130 9.87 -0.10 6.59
CA CYS A 130 9.75 1.35 6.77
C CYS A 130 10.98 2.11 6.23
N ARG A 131 12.20 1.60 6.43
CA ARG A 131 13.43 2.17 5.84
C ARG A 131 13.41 2.12 4.32
N LYS A 132 12.89 1.06 3.70
CA LYS A 132 12.75 0.98 2.23
C LYS A 132 11.80 2.05 1.71
N VAL A 133 10.62 2.20 2.33
CA VAL A 133 9.64 3.20 1.91
C VAL A 133 10.12 4.63 2.22
N ALA A 134 10.74 4.85 3.39
CA ALA A 134 11.37 6.13 3.73
C ALA A 134 12.54 6.45 2.80
N ALA A 135 13.35 5.46 2.40
CA ALA A 135 14.43 5.63 1.43
C ALA A 135 13.89 5.94 0.03
N LEU A 136 12.75 5.37 -0.37
CA LEU A 136 12.06 5.75 -1.62
C LEU A 136 11.62 7.23 -1.58
N LEU A 137 11.02 7.68 -0.47
CA LEU A 137 10.65 9.09 -0.28
C LEU A 137 11.88 10.02 -0.22
N PHE A 138 12.95 9.59 0.43
CA PHE A 138 14.21 10.34 0.52
C PHE A 138 14.92 10.44 -0.83
N SER A 139 15.00 9.34 -1.60
CA SER A 139 15.56 9.32 -2.96
C SER A 139 14.78 10.19 -3.94
N LYS A 140 13.51 10.51 -3.63
CA LYS A 140 12.68 11.44 -4.41
C LYS A 140 12.67 12.88 -3.87
N GLY A 141 13.50 13.18 -2.86
CA GLY A 141 13.69 14.53 -2.31
C GLY A 141 12.52 15.04 -1.46
N PHE A 142 11.61 14.16 -1.03
CA PHE A 142 10.42 14.56 -0.25
C PHE A 142 10.71 14.79 1.24
N LEU A 143 11.76 14.14 1.78
CA LEU A 143 12.18 14.26 3.19
C LEU A 143 13.29 15.31 3.42
N ASP A 144 13.85 15.89 2.35
CA ASP A 144 14.82 17.01 2.44
C ASP A 144 14.12 18.39 2.55
N GLY A 145 12.80 18.39 2.75
CA GLY A 145 11.94 19.58 2.73
C GLY A 145 11.90 20.39 4.04
N GLY A 146 13.02 20.51 4.74
CA GLY A 146 13.25 21.66 5.62
C GLY A 146 13.64 22.87 4.80
N ARG A 147 12.67 23.53 4.13
CA ARG A 147 12.75 24.93 3.67
C ARG A 147 11.38 25.43 3.17
N MET A 148 10.61 26.01 4.09
CA MET A 148 10.15 27.40 3.90
C MET A 148 11.18 28.31 4.58
#